data_AF-A0A957UCA4-F1
#
_entry.id   AF-A0A957UCA4-F1
#
_cell.length_a   1.000
_cell.length_b   1.000
_cell.length_c   1.000
_cell.angle_alpha   90.00
_cell.angle_beta   90.00
_cell.angle_gamma   90.00
#
_symmetry.space_group_name_H-M   'P 1'
#
loop_
_entity.id
_entity.type
_entity.pdbx_description
1 polymer ?
#
loop_
_entity_poly.entity_id
_entity_poly.type
_entity_poly.pdbx_seq_one_letter_code
_entity_poly.pdbx_strand_id
1 'polypeptide(L)'
;HGDAFDEEAWQRFSQMLFYQTGGYDDLGSFQSLAARVVALDDEFPTQHNHLFYLATPPNVFEPIASLLNEVGLTAAGDGGWTRVIIEKPFGHDLQSAHKLNDHLLSVFHEDQIYRIDHYLGKETVQNILVFRFGNGIFEPIWNRNYVDHVQITVSESLGV
;
A
#
# COMPACT_ATOMS: atom_id res chain seq x y z
N HIS A 1 14.96 -15.48 -15.81
CA HIS A 1 15.83 -14.81 -16.80
C HIS A 1 15.67 -13.32 -16.56
N GLY A 2 16.75 -12.62 -16.21
CA GLY A 2 16.69 -11.15 -16.13
C GLY A 2 16.89 -10.62 -17.54
N ASP A 3 15.92 -9.86 -18.04
CA ASP A 3 16.07 -9.16 -19.31
C ASP A 3 17.30 -8.24 -19.26
N ALA A 4 17.95 -8.06 -20.42
CA ALA A 4 19.05 -7.11 -20.54
C ALA A 4 18.53 -5.69 -20.23
N PHE A 5 19.37 -4.86 -19.62
CA PHE A 5 19.02 -3.49 -19.30
C PHE A 5 18.61 -2.70 -20.55
N ASP A 6 17.42 -2.10 -20.51
CA ASP A 6 16.87 -1.25 -21.56
C ASP A 6 17.13 0.22 -21.22
N GLU A 7 18.17 0.79 -21.84
CA GLU A 7 18.55 2.19 -21.67
C GLU A 7 17.44 3.15 -22.11
N GLU A 8 16.69 2.83 -23.17
CA GLU A 8 15.64 3.71 -23.67
C GLU A 8 14.46 3.76 -22.69
N ALA A 9 14.08 2.61 -22.12
CA ALA A 9 13.10 2.55 -21.05
C ALA A 9 13.57 3.31 -19.80
N TRP A 10 14.84 3.18 -19.42
CA TRP A 10 15.42 3.91 -18.29
C TRP A 10 15.41 5.43 -18.48
N GLN A 11 15.78 5.92 -19.67
CA GLN A 11 15.77 7.35 -19.97
C GLN A 11 14.36 7.94 -19.87
N ARG A 12 13.33 7.22 -20.33
CA ARG A 12 11.92 7.63 -20.13
C ARG A 12 11.52 7.62 -18.66
N PHE A 13 11.88 6.57 -17.92
CA PHE A 13 11.49 6.41 -16.52
C PHE A 13 12.13 7.46 -15.60
N SER A 14 13.43 7.69 -15.76
CA SER A 14 14.19 8.61 -14.91
C SER A 14 13.71 10.07 -15.00
N GLN A 15 13.15 10.49 -16.13
CA GLN A 15 12.54 11.81 -16.30
C GLN A 15 11.26 12.02 -15.48
N MET A 16 10.64 10.94 -15.00
CA MET A 16 9.45 10.97 -14.14
C MET A 16 9.80 10.90 -12.64
N LEU A 17 11.10 10.88 -12.29
CA LEU A 17 11.56 10.81 -10.91
C LEU A 17 11.84 12.20 -10.36
N PHE A 18 11.12 12.55 -9.31
CA PHE A 18 11.26 13.82 -8.61
C PHE A 18 11.53 13.60 -7.12
N TYR A 19 12.28 14.52 -6.52
CA TYR A 19 12.60 14.46 -5.10
C TYR A 19 12.15 15.76 -4.42
N GLN A 20 11.48 15.61 -3.29
CA GLN A 20 11.06 16.70 -2.41
C GLN A 20 11.57 16.39 -1.01
N THR A 21 12.30 17.33 -0.42
CA THR A 21 12.82 17.22 0.95
C THR A 21 11.77 17.70 1.94
N GLY A 22 11.65 17.06 3.11
CA GLY A 22 10.75 17.50 4.17
C GLY A 22 10.76 16.62 5.42
N GLY A 23 10.26 17.15 6.52
CA GLY A 23 10.02 16.42 7.78
C GLY A 23 8.67 15.70 7.79
N TYR A 24 8.55 14.62 8.57
CA TYR A 24 7.31 13.84 8.68
C TYR A 24 6.23 14.52 9.54
N ASP A 25 6.62 15.50 10.35
CA ASP A 25 5.82 16.24 11.32
C ASP A 25 5.83 17.76 11.05
N ASP A 26 6.26 18.17 9.85
CA ASP A 26 6.38 19.58 9.46
C ASP A 26 5.33 19.97 8.42
N LEU A 27 4.39 20.85 8.80
CA LEU A 27 3.34 21.33 7.90
C LEU A 27 3.90 22.05 6.67
N GLY A 28 4.99 22.82 6.81
CA GLY A 28 5.59 23.54 5.68
C GLY A 28 6.12 22.59 4.59
N SER A 29 6.67 21.45 5.00
CA SER A 29 7.09 20.36 4.13
C SER A 29 5.92 19.77 3.34
N PHE A 30 4.78 19.52 4.01
CA PHE A 30 3.58 18.98 3.35
C PHE A 30 2.91 20.00 2.42
N GLN A 31 2.92 21.29 2.76
CA GLN A 31 2.46 22.35 1.86
C GLN A 31 3.31 22.40 0.59
N SER A 32 4.64 22.27 0.74
CA SER A 32 5.56 22.21 -0.39
C SER A 32 5.34 20.95 -1.24
N LEU A 33 5.07 19.81 -0.60
CA LEU A 33 4.72 18.56 -1.27
C LEU A 33 3.42 18.71 -2.06
N ALA A 34 2.36 19.29 -1.48
CA ALA A 34 1.09 19.51 -2.15
C ALA A 34 1.25 20.41 -3.38
N ALA A 35 1.98 21.52 -3.24
CA ALA A 35 2.30 22.38 -4.38
C ALA A 35 3.08 21.64 -5.49
N ARG A 36 4.00 20.74 -5.11
CA ARG A 36 4.77 19.93 -6.06
C ARG A 36 3.88 18.91 -6.79
N VAL A 37 2.95 18.25 -6.09
CA VAL A 37 1.99 17.31 -6.68
C VAL A 37 1.11 18.03 -7.71
N VAL A 38 0.55 19.19 -7.36
CA VAL A 38 -0.26 19.99 -8.30
C VAL A 38 0.54 20.39 -9.54
N ALA A 39 1.78 20.87 -9.36
CA ALA A 39 2.63 21.22 -10.50
C ALA A 39 2.94 20.01 -11.42
N LEU A 40 3.06 18.81 -10.85
CA LEU A 40 3.28 17.59 -11.63
C LEU A 40 2.00 17.08 -12.33
N ASP A 41 0.83 17.27 -11.73
CA ASP A 41 -0.45 16.99 -12.37
C ASP A 41 -0.68 17.87 -13.62
N ASP A 42 -0.18 19.11 -13.62
CA ASP A 42 -0.23 20.01 -14.78
C ASP A 42 0.77 19.61 -15.88
N GLU A 43 1.90 19.01 -15.51
CA GLU A 43 2.98 18.64 -16.43
C GLU A 43 2.78 17.24 -17.05
N PHE A 44 2.17 16.32 -16.31
CA PHE A 44 2.01 14.92 -16.69
C PHE A 44 0.53 14.51 -16.75
N PRO A 45 0.16 13.55 -17.61
CA PRO A 45 -1.22 13.06 -17.72
C PRO A 45 -1.58 12.11 -16.55
N THR A 46 -1.49 12.58 -15.31
CA THR A 46 -1.75 11.79 -14.08
C THR A 46 -3.24 11.50 -13.87
N GLN A 47 -4.12 12.33 -14.46
CA GLN A 47 -5.57 12.31 -14.24
C GLN A 47 -5.93 12.47 -12.74
N HIS A 48 -5.12 13.23 -11.99
CA HIS A 48 -5.28 13.46 -10.55
C HIS A 48 -5.36 12.15 -9.73
N ASN A 49 -4.63 11.13 -10.17
CA ASN A 49 -4.51 9.86 -9.45
C ASN A 49 -3.24 9.86 -8.60
N HIS A 50 -3.39 9.77 -7.28
CA HIS A 50 -2.28 9.88 -6.34
C HIS A 50 -2.16 8.63 -5.46
N LEU A 51 -0.96 8.07 -5.38
CA LEU A 51 -0.62 6.94 -4.52
C LEU A 51 0.49 7.33 -3.55
N PHE A 52 0.16 7.38 -2.26
CA PHE A 52 1.12 7.66 -1.19
C PHE A 52 1.63 6.36 -0.58
N TYR A 53 2.89 6.01 -0.86
CA TYR A 53 3.53 4.85 -0.24
C TYR A 53 4.30 5.26 1.02
N LEU A 54 3.80 4.86 2.19
CA LEU A 54 4.46 5.16 3.48
C LEU A 54 5.54 4.11 3.77
N ALA A 55 6.67 4.23 3.07
CA ALA A 55 7.89 3.47 3.33
C ALA A 55 8.69 4.11 4.48
N THR A 56 8.00 4.37 5.60
CA THR A 56 8.50 5.13 6.74
C THR A 56 8.36 4.34 8.05
N PRO A 57 9.04 4.75 9.13
CA PRO A 57 8.85 4.13 10.44
C PRO A 57 7.38 4.18 10.92
N PRO A 58 6.86 3.16 11.62
CA PRO A 58 5.44 3.10 12.00
C PRO A 58 4.95 4.25 12.88
N ASN A 59 5.84 4.82 13.70
CA ASN A 59 5.52 5.93 14.60
C ASN A 59 5.20 7.24 13.86
N VAL A 60 5.47 7.33 12.55
CA VAL A 60 5.15 8.50 11.73
C VAL A 60 3.95 8.30 10.81
N PHE A 61 3.29 7.15 10.82
CA PHE A 61 2.09 6.93 10.00
C PHE A 61 0.94 7.89 10.35
N GLU A 62 0.60 8.02 11.64
CA GLU A 62 -0.47 8.94 12.09
C GLU A 62 -0.14 10.42 11.76
N PRO A 63 1.07 10.95 12.05
CA PRO A 63 1.48 12.29 11.63
C PRO A 63 1.37 12.52 10.12
N ILE A 64 1.93 11.62 9.30
CA ILE A 64 1.92 11.76 7.84
C ILE A 64 0.48 11.78 7.32
N ALA A 65 -0.37 10.84 7.76
CA ALA A 65 -1.76 10.76 7.34
C ALA A 65 -2.54 12.04 7.69
N SER A 66 -2.29 12.60 8.88
CA SER A 66 -2.92 13.85 9.33
C SER A 66 -2.50 15.03 8.47
N LEU A 67 -1.20 15.15 8.19
CA LEU A 67 -0.66 16.27 7.41
C LEU A 67 -1.07 16.18 5.94
N LEU A 68 -1.10 14.98 5.35
CA LEU A 68 -1.68 14.77 4.00
C LEU A 68 -3.11 15.28 3.95
N ASN A 69 -3.91 14.99 4.98
CA ASN A 69 -5.30 15.44 5.04
C ASN A 69 -5.40 16.95 5.18
N GLU A 70 -4.58 17.53 6.05
CA GLU A 70 -4.56 18.97 6.31
C GLU A 70 -4.21 19.77 5.05
N VAL A 71 -3.30 19.28 4.22
CA VAL A 71 -2.94 19.93 2.94
C VAL A 71 -3.83 19.52 1.76
N GLY A 72 -4.90 18.77 2.02
CA GLY A 72 -5.91 18.40 1.02
C GLY A 72 -5.50 17.28 0.06
N LEU A 73 -4.41 16.55 0.36
CA LEU A 73 -3.90 15.46 -0.47
C LEU A 73 -4.60 14.10 -0.21
N THR A 74 -5.53 14.00 0.74
CA THR A 74 -6.32 12.78 0.98
C THR A 74 -7.60 12.71 0.16
N ALA A 75 -8.12 13.86 -0.25
CA ALA A 75 -9.27 13.97 -1.13
C ALA A 75 -8.90 13.50 -2.54
N ALA A 76 -9.83 12.83 -3.21
CA ALA A 76 -9.71 12.61 -4.65
C ALA A 76 -9.89 13.96 -5.37
N GLY A 77 -8.95 14.32 -6.26
CA GLY A 77 -9.14 15.46 -7.16
C GLY A 77 -10.34 15.25 -8.10
N ASP A 78 -10.75 16.30 -8.84
CA ASP A 78 -11.88 16.22 -9.78
C ASP A 78 -11.66 15.11 -10.82
N GLY A 79 -12.32 13.97 -10.61
CA GLY A 79 -12.30 12.80 -11.50
C GLY A 79 -11.20 11.75 -11.24
N GLY A 80 -10.34 11.95 -10.23
CA GLY A 80 -9.23 11.05 -9.89
C GLY A 80 -9.49 10.15 -8.68
N TRP A 81 -8.44 9.52 -8.16
CA TRP A 81 -8.46 8.80 -6.88
C TRP A 81 -7.20 9.09 -6.07
N THR A 82 -7.34 9.03 -4.75
CA THR A 82 -6.21 9.08 -3.81
C THR A 82 -6.18 7.79 -3.01
N ARG A 83 -5.00 7.17 -2.91
CA ARG A 83 -4.78 5.94 -2.13
C ARG A 83 -3.52 6.04 -1.29
N VAL A 84 -3.51 5.34 -0.17
CA VAL A 84 -2.38 5.25 0.75
C VAL A 84 -1.98 3.79 0.96
N ILE A 85 -0.69 3.51 0.86
CA ILE A 85 -0.10 2.21 1.17
C ILE A 85 0.58 2.30 2.53
N ILE A 86 0.19 1.41 3.46
CA ILE A 86 0.74 1.31 4.81
C ILE A 86 1.51 0.00 4.97
N GLU A 87 2.78 0.12 5.38
CA GLU A 87 3.66 -1.01 5.66
C GLU A 87 3.46 -1.59 7.06
N LYS A 88 3.97 -2.80 7.27
CA LYS A 88 4.05 -3.42 8.59
C LYS A 88 5.17 -2.79 9.44
N PRO A 89 5.08 -2.84 10.79
CA PRO A 89 3.96 -3.35 11.60
C PRO A 89 2.75 -2.40 11.65
N PHE A 90 1.55 -2.99 11.60
CA PHE A 90 0.27 -2.28 11.76
C PHE A 90 -0.21 -2.37 13.21
N GLY A 91 0.41 -1.58 14.09
CA GLY A 91 0.30 -1.74 15.54
C GLY A 91 1.21 -2.86 16.08
N HIS A 92 1.41 -2.86 17.39
CA HIS A 92 2.19 -3.88 18.12
C HIS A 92 1.32 -4.76 19.02
N ASP A 93 0.04 -4.42 19.17
CA ASP A 93 -0.99 -5.17 19.86
C ASP A 93 -2.37 -4.78 19.28
N LEU A 94 -3.42 -5.45 19.76
CA LEU A 94 -4.79 -5.21 19.30
C LEU A 94 -5.22 -3.74 19.48
N GLN A 95 -4.86 -3.14 20.62
CA GLN A 95 -5.30 -1.78 20.95
C GLN A 95 -4.62 -0.74 20.05
N SER A 96 -3.31 -0.85 19.84
CA SER A 96 -2.53 0.02 18.96
C SER A 96 -2.93 -0.15 17.49
N ALA A 97 -3.25 -1.37 17.05
CA ALA A 97 -3.77 -1.63 15.71
C ALA A 97 -5.13 -0.95 15.49
N HIS A 98 -6.06 -1.07 16.44
CA HIS A 98 -7.34 -0.36 16.39
C HIS A 98 -7.14 1.16 16.38
N LYS A 99 -6.26 1.69 17.23
CA LYS A 99 -5.97 3.13 17.27
C LYS A 99 -5.46 3.64 15.92
N LEU A 100 -4.49 2.96 15.32
CA LEU A 100 -3.96 3.32 14.01
C LEU A 100 -5.05 3.23 12.93
N ASN A 101 -5.86 2.17 12.96
CA ASN A 101 -6.95 1.97 12.02
C ASN A 101 -7.99 3.09 12.08
N ASP A 102 -8.45 3.41 13.29
CA ASP A 102 -9.45 4.46 13.53
C ASP A 102 -8.91 5.83 13.11
N HIS A 103 -7.61 6.09 13.35
CA HIS A 103 -6.95 7.30 12.88
C HIS A 103 -6.93 7.40 11.35
N LEU A 104 -6.50 6.33 10.66
CA LEU A 104 -6.49 6.32 9.19
C LEU A 104 -7.89 6.48 8.60
N LEU A 105 -8.89 5.82 9.18
CA LEU A 105 -10.30 5.94 8.78
C LEU A 105 -10.91 7.32 9.06
N SER A 106 -10.29 8.13 9.91
CA SER A 106 -10.73 9.50 10.15
C SER A 106 -10.32 10.46 9.03
N VAL A 107 -9.33 10.09 8.21
CA VAL A 107 -8.77 10.94 7.14
C VAL A 107 -8.81 10.31 5.75
N PHE A 108 -9.03 9.00 5.65
CA PHE A 108 -9.22 8.26 4.41
C PHE A 108 -10.48 7.40 4.49
N HIS A 109 -11.13 7.18 3.35
CA HIS A 109 -12.10 6.11 3.18
C HIS A 109 -11.40 4.74 3.12
N GLU A 110 -12.07 3.67 3.53
CA GLU A 110 -11.46 2.33 3.58
C GLU A 110 -10.97 1.82 2.21
N ASP A 111 -11.64 2.19 1.12
CA ASP A 111 -11.23 1.86 -0.26
C ASP A 111 -9.99 2.62 -0.74
N GLN A 112 -9.54 3.63 0.02
CA GLN A 112 -8.29 4.34 -0.20
C GLN A 112 -7.11 3.69 0.54
N ILE A 113 -7.34 2.81 1.52
CA ILE A 113 -6.30 2.29 2.41
C ILE A 113 -5.84 0.90 1.98
N TYR A 114 -4.56 0.78 1.62
CA TYR A 114 -3.91 -0.45 1.21
C TYR A 114 -2.90 -0.88 2.27
N ARG A 115 -3.30 -1.82 3.13
CA ARG A 115 -2.43 -2.39 4.18
C ARG A 115 -1.62 -3.54 3.58
N ILE A 116 -0.30 -3.44 3.57
CA ILE A 116 0.55 -4.43 2.90
C ILE A 116 0.76 -5.66 3.77
N ASP A 117 0.39 -6.81 3.21
CA ASP A 117 0.97 -8.10 3.56
C ASP A 117 1.52 -8.74 2.28
N HIS A 118 2.85 -8.69 2.13
CA HIS A 118 3.55 -9.25 0.96
C HIS A 118 3.29 -10.75 0.73
N TYR A 119 2.83 -11.52 1.73
CA TYR A 119 2.43 -12.91 1.49
C TYR A 119 1.20 -13.00 0.58
N LEU A 120 0.29 -12.04 0.63
CA LEU A 120 -0.91 -12.01 -0.23
C LEU A 120 -0.57 -11.74 -1.71
N GLY A 121 0.63 -11.21 -1.98
CA GLY A 121 1.16 -11.03 -3.34
C GLY A 121 1.82 -12.28 -3.93
N LYS A 122 2.04 -13.34 -3.14
CA LYS A 122 2.69 -14.56 -3.63
C LYS A 122 1.72 -15.37 -4.49
N GLU A 123 2.19 -15.78 -5.66
CA GLU A 123 1.39 -16.56 -6.64
C GLU A 123 0.72 -17.78 -6.00
N THR A 124 1.44 -18.51 -5.14
CA THR A 124 0.91 -19.69 -4.43
C THR A 124 -0.25 -19.34 -3.49
N VAL A 125 -0.23 -18.18 -2.84
CA VAL A 125 -1.29 -17.71 -1.95
C VAL A 125 -2.51 -17.28 -2.76
N GLN A 126 -2.31 -16.55 -3.86
CA GLN A 126 -3.40 -16.16 -4.76
C GLN A 126 -4.11 -17.38 -5.39
N ASN A 127 -3.34 -18.42 -5.71
CA ASN A 127 -3.86 -19.66 -6.29
C ASN A 127 -4.74 -20.48 -5.34
N ILE A 128 -4.72 -20.24 -4.02
CA ILE A 128 -5.60 -20.94 -3.06
C ILE A 128 -7.07 -20.72 -3.41
N LEU A 129 -7.46 -19.51 -3.81
CA LEU A 129 -8.84 -19.19 -4.16
C LEU A 129 -9.29 -19.91 -5.43
N VAL A 130 -8.43 -19.91 -6.46
CA VAL A 130 -8.68 -20.62 -7.72
C VAL A 130 -8.76 -22.13 -7.47
N PHE A 131 -7.88 -22.67 -6.64
CA PHE A 131 -7.88 -24.09 -6.29
C PHE A 131 -9.18 -24.51 -5.59
N ARG A 132 -9.61 -23.73 -4.57
CA ARG A 132 -10.81 -24.04 -3.79
C ARG A 132 -12.12 -23.88 -4.56
N PHE A 133 -12.26 -22.82 -5.35
CA PHE A 133 -13.55 -22.45 -5.95
C PHE A 133 -13.62 -22.71 -7.45
N GLY A 134 -12.49 -22.86 -8.14
CA GLY A 134 -12.43 -23.12 -9.58
C GLY A 134 -12.50 -24.60 -9.96
N ASN A 135 -12.50 -25.52 -8.99
CA ASN A 135 -12.43 -26.95 -9.23
C ASN A 135 -13.60 -27.70 -8.58
N GLY A 136 -14.50 -28.26 -9.40
CA GLY A 136 -15.67 -29.01 -8.93
C GLY A 136 -15.37 -30.30 -8.15
N ILE A 137 -14.12 -30.77 -8.15
CA ILE A 137 -13.66 -31.91 -7.33
C ILE A 137 -13.27 -31.45 -5.92
N PHE A 138 -12.64 -30.28 -5.78
CA PHE A 138 -12.08 -29.82 -4.50
C PHE A 138 -13.11 -29.08 -3.63
N GLU A 139 -14.05 -28.35 -4.24
CA GLU A 139 -15.08 -27.62 -3.49
C GLU A 139 -15.93 -28.54 -2.57
N PRO A 140 -16.43 -29.71 -3.01
CA PRO A 140 -17.26 -30.58 -2.17
C PRO A 140 -16.51 -31.26 -1.01
N ILE A 141 -15.20 -31.41 -1.12
CA ILE A 141 -14.36 -32.06 -0.09
C ILE A 141 -13.68 -31.06 0.84
N TRP A 142 -13.78 -29.76 0.57
CA TRP A 142 -13.19 -28.72 1.42
C TRP A 142 -14.09 -28.38 2.62
N ASN A 143 -14.33 -29.35 3.51
CA ASN A 143 -15.11 -29.16 4.74
C ASN A 143 -14.75 -30.19 5.82
N ARG A 144 -15.29 -29.99 7.04
CA ARG A 144 -14.99 -30.78 8.25
C ARG A 144 -15.29 -32.29 8.14
N ASN A 145 -16.08 -32.72 7.15
CA ASN A 145 -16.41 -34.14 6.99
C ASN A 145 -15.30 -34.90 6.25
N TYR A 146 -14.44 -34.18 5.52
CA TYR A 146 -13.40 -34.77 4.67
C TYR A 146 -11.99 -34.27 5.00
N VAL A 147 -11.86 -33.11 5.66
CA VAL A 147 -10.58 -32.54 6.10
C VAL A 147 -10.35 -32.87 7.58
N ASP A 148 -9.27 -33.60 7.86
CA ASP A 148 -8.83 -33.93 9.22
C ASP A 148 -8.16 -32.72 9.92
N HIS A 149 -7.19 -32.07 9.26
CA HIS A 149 -6.54 -30.86 9.77
C HIS A 149 -6.02 -29.95 8.64
N VAL A 150 -5.74 -28.69 8.99
CA VAL A 150 -5.07 -27.71 8.13
C VAL A 150 -3.76 -27.32 8.80
N GLN A 151 -2.65 -27.52 8.12
CA GLN A 151 -1.32 -27.13 8.61
C GLN A 151 -0.79 -25.95 7.79
N ILE A 152 -0.34 -24.91 8.48
CA ILE A 152 0.32 -23.73 7.89
C ILE A 152 1.72 -23.66 8.46
N THR A 153 2.73 -23.85 7.62
CA THR A 153 4.14 -23.80 8.00
C THR A 153 4.78 -22.57 7.36
N VAL A 154 5.40 -21.72 8.18
CA VAL A 154 6.32 -20.68 7.72
C VAL A 154 7.68 -21.01 8.31
N SER A 155 8.58 -21.52 7.47
CA SER A 155 9.95 -21.88 7.86
C SER A 155 10.92 -20.92 7.19
N GLU A 156 11.67 -20.17 7.98
CA GLU A 156 12.79 -19.35 7.51
C GLU A 156 14.10 -20.02 7.91
N SER A 157 15.02 -20.19 6.95
CA SER A 157 16.33 -20.82 7.17
C SER A 157 17.40 -19.84 7.65
N LEU A 158 17.11 -18.54 7.58
CA LEU A 158 18.02 -17.47 8.00
C LEU A 158 17.77 -17.17 9.49
N GLY A 159 18.78 -17.43 10.32
CA GLY A 159 18.77 -17.02 11.72
C GLY A 159 18.90 -15.50 11.86
N VAL A 160 18.49 -14.99 13.03
CA VAL A 160 18.55 -13.57 13.42
C VAL A 160 19.97 -13.00 13.32
#